data_AF-A0A7K4VUV1-F1
#
_entry.id   AF-A0A7K4VUV1-F1
#
_cell.length_a   1.000
_cell.length_b   1.000
_cell.length_c   1.000
_cell.angle_alpha   90.00
_cell.angle_beta   90.00
_cell.angle_gamma   90.00
#
_symmetry.space_group_name_H-M   'P 1'
#
loop_
_entity.id
_entity.type
_entity.pdbx_description
1 polymer ?
#
loop_
_entity_poly.entity_id
_entity_poly.type
_entity_poly.pdbx_seq_one_letter_code
_entity_poly.pdbx_strand_id
1 'polypeptide(L)'
;WLLLTMAHTLALLAMTMATAIAIKVVPLDMARDSFDDQYRGCAPAIITALPSLYGFEYQKNPYFASGWVKAEAEWRKRGSRVSPLASPAQAVAVMAYTMKYLYKEFNAAVRTAGHSRQEYRNNFHFKTLHFLLTDALETLRHAQNGQCHRVFRGVRDVRFQARRGQRIRFGQFTSTSLSKEVAQKYGTDTIFEVHMCHGVDIQAFSYDPSNREVLIPPFETFKVTKVTHNGQKTRISLRSTGTFSKHNCTWL
;
A
#
# COMPACT_ATOMS: atom_id res chain seq x y z
N TRP A 1 -60.10 11.85 0.22
CA TRP A 1 -59.38 11.59 -1.04
C TRP A 1 -58.20 12.53 -1.29
N LEU A 2 -58.26 13.84 -1.01
CA LEU A 2 -57.10 14.75 -1.15
C LEU A 2 -56.01 14.62 -0.05
N LEU A 3 -56.33 14.10 1.13
CA LEU A 3 -55.34 13.96 2.23
C LEU A 3 -54.43 12.73 2.09
N LEU A 4 -54.87 11.67 1.39
CA LEU A 4 -54.04 10.47 1.17
C LEU A 4 -52.97 10.68 0.09
N THR A 5 -53.21 11.56 -0.89
CA THR A 5 -52.26 11.80 -1.98
C THR A 5 -51.07 12.65 -1.54
N MET A 6 -51.24 13.56 -0.58
CA MET A 6 -50.13 14.34 -0.02
C MET A 6 -49.18 13.53 0.86
N ALA A 7 -49.68 12.51 1.56
CA ALA A 7 -48.82 11.63 2.36
C ALA A 7 -47.95 10.70 1.49
N HIS A 8 -48.46 10.28 0.34
CA HIS A 8 -47.70 9.44 -0.60
C HIS A 8 -46.65 10.24 -1.40
N THR A 9 -46.91 11.52 -1.70
CA THR A 9 -45.90 12.38 -2.35
C THR A 9 -44.77 12.77 -1.38
N LEU A 10 -45.07 13.00 -0.10
CA LEU A 10 -44.04 13.22 0.94
C LEU A 10 -43.21 11.96 1.24
N ALA A 11 -43.81 10.77 1.18
CA ALA A 11 -43.09 9.51 1.36
C ALA A 11 -42.14 9.16 0.19
N LEU A 12 -42.50 9.53 -1.06
CA LEU A 12 -41.61 9.36 -2.21
C LEU A 12 -40.47 10.39 -2.26
N LEU A 13 -40.66 11.60 -1.72
CA LEU A 13 -39.59 12.60 -1.57
C LEU A 13 -38.60 12.24 -0.45
N ALA A 14 -39.01 11.43 0.54
CA ALA A 14 -38.10 10.91 1.57
C ALA A 14 -37.25 9.70 1.10
N MET A 15 -37.69 8.96 0.08
CA MET A 15 -36.99 7.77 -0.44
C MET A 15 -36.04 8.04 -1.61
N THR A 16 -35.87 9.30 -2.03
CA THR A 16 -34.86 9.72 -3.02
C THR A 16 -33.74 10.56 -2.41
N MET A 17 -33.53 10.47 -1.10
CA MET A 17 -32.20 10.71 -0.54
C MET A 17 -31.30 9.60 -1.04
N ALA A 18 -30.80 9.76 -2.27
CA ALA A 18 -29.57 9.14 -2.70
C ALA A 18 -28.61 9.32 -1.53
N THR A 19 -28.27 8.22 -0.85
CA THR A 19 -27.22 8.19 0.14
C THR A 19 -25.95 8.53 -0.62
N ALA A 20 -25.69 9.82 -0.80
CA ALA A 20 -24.43 10.32 -1.28
C ALA A 20 -23.42 9.83 -0.26
N ILE A 21 -22.74 8.72 -0.57
CA ILE A 21 -21.66 8.20 0.23
C ILE A 21 -20.69 9.36 0.39
N ALA A 22 -20.58 9.87 1.61
CA ALA A 22 -19.78 11.04 1.88
C ALA A 22 -18.31 10.72 1.54
N ILE A 23 -17.78 11.35 0.49
CA ILE A 23 -16.38 11.16 0.08
C ILE A 23 -15.49 11.61 1.24
N LYS A 24 -14.63 10.70 1.72
CA LYS A 24 -13.67 11.01 2.79
C LYS A 24 -12.59 11.93 2.24
N VAL A 25 -12.40 13.08 2.88
CA VAL A 25 -11.32 14.01 2.51
C VAL A 25 -10.10 13.77 3.41
N VAL A 26 -8.92 13.60 2.82
CA VAL A 26 -7.67 13.31 3.56
C VAL A 26 -6.54 14.23 3.09
N PRO A 27 -5.97 15.10 3.94
CA PRO A 27 -4.78 15.85 3.58
C PRO A 27 -3.57 14.90 3.46
N LEU A 28 -2.76 15.07 2.41
CA LEU A 28 -1.47 14.41 2.32
C LEU A 28 -0.46 15.10 3.23
N ASP A 29 0.48 14.34 3.76
CA ASP A 29 1.58 14.82 4.60
C ASP A 29 2.83 13.91 4.43
N MET A 30 3.77 13.99 5.37
CA MET A 30 4.99 13.16 5.40
C MET A 30 4.80 11.80 6.10
N ALA A 31 3.57 11.45 6.52
CA ALA A 31 3.20 10.24 7.22
C ALA A 31 4.12 9.92 8.41
N ARG A 32 4.22 10.82 9.39
CA ARG A 32 5.19 10.71 10.50
C ARG A 32 4.95 9.54 11.46
N ASP A 33 3.73 9.02 11.46
CA ASP A 33 3.32 7.91 12.34
C ASP A 33 3.50 6.54 11.69
N SER A 34 3.94 6.50 10.42
CA SER A 34 4.08 5.24 9.72
C SER A 34 5.40 4.54 10.05
N PHE A 35 5.37 3.22 10.06
CA PHE A 35 6.59 2.40 10.16
C PHE A 35 7.25 2.32 8.79
N ASP A 36 8.53 2.69 8.72
CA ASP A 36 9.19 3.04 7.47
C ASP A 36 10.63 2.55 7.36
N ASP A 37 10.92 1.50 8.12
CA ASP A 37 12.25 0.93 8.26
C ASP A 37 12.81 0.44 6.91
N GLN A 38 14.03 0.85 6.62
CA GLN A 38 14.82 0.41 5.46
C GLN A 38 15.79 -0.72 5.80
N TYR A 39 15.89 -1.11 7.08
CA TYR A 39 16.72 -2.20 7.57
C TYR A 39 18.21 -2.08 7.19
N ARG A 40 18.71 -0.85 7.09
CA ARG A 40 20.08 -0.59 6.65
C ARG A 40 21.07 -1.12 7.68
N GLY A 41 21.87 -2.09 7.25
CA GLY A 41 22.93 -2.69 8.07
C GLY A 41 22.48 -3.79 9.03
N CYS A 42 21.21 -4.20 9.01
CA CYS A 42 20.68 -5.22 9.93
C CYS A 42 19.94 -6.39 9.27
N ALA A 43 19.85 -6.43 7.94
CA ALA A 43 19.18 -7.54 7.24
C ALA A 43 19.65 -8.93 7.70
N PRO A 44 20.96 -9.24 7.86
CA PRO A 44 21.39 -10.54 8.35
C PRO A 44 20.83 -10.89 9.74
N ALA A 45 20.80 -9.92 10.66
CA ALA A 45 20.29 -10.14 12.01
C ALA A 45 18.78 -10.38 12.02
N ILE A 46 18.02 -9.66 11.19
CA ILE A 46 16.59 -9.90 11.02
C ILE A 46 16.33 -11.29 10.40
N ILE A 47 17.11 -11.67 9.37
CA ILE A 47 17.03 -12.98 8.72
C ILE A 47 17.23 -14.11 9.74
N THR A 48 18.25 -14.01 10.60
CA THR A 48 18.48 -14.98 11.68
C THR A 48 17.28 -15.09 12.64
N ALA A 49 16.59 -13.98 12.88
CA ALA A 49 15.44 -13.94 13.79
C ALA A 49 14.11 -14.38 13.16
N LEU A 50 14.03 -14.44 11.83
CA LEU A 50 12.79 -14.72 11.10
C LEU A 50 12.01 -15.93 11.65
N PRO A 51 12.61 -17.11 11.91
CA PRO A 51 11.85 -18.26 12.40
C PRO A 51 11.09 -17.97 13.70
N SER A 52 11.72 -17.24 14.63
CA SER A 52 11.09 -16.86 15.90
C SER A 52 9.99 -15.81 15.71
N LEU A 53 10.23 -14.83 14.83
CA LEU A 53 9.27 -13.79 14.47
C LEU A 53 8.03 -14.39 13.80
N TYR A 54 8.24 -15.27 12.82
CA TYR A 54 7.17 -16.02 12.17
C TYR A 54 6.31 -16.75 13.20
N GLY A 55 6.92 -17.57 14.07
CA GLY A 55 6.18 -18.34 15.07
C GLY A 55 5.34 -17.45 16.01
N PHE A 56 5.90 -16.33 16.46
CA PHE A 56 5.19 -15.37 17.31
C PHE A 56 4.05 -14.67 16.58
N GLU A 57 4.30 -14.14 15.37
CA GLU A 57 3.29 -13.38 14.63
C GLU A 57 2.17 -14.28 14.10
N TYR A 58 2.46 -15.54 13.80
CA TYR A 58 1.46 -16.52 13.40
C TYR A 58 0.43 -16.78 14.51
N GLN A 59 0.86 -16.76 15.78
CA GLN A 59 -0.05 -16.90 16.93
C GLN A 59 -0.82 -15.61 17.23
N LYS A 60 -0.20 -14.45 17.03
CA LYS A 60 -0.77 -13.14 17.40
C LYS A 60 -1.66 -12.53 16.32
N ASN A 61 -1.45 -12.88 15.05
CA ASN A 61 -2.09 -12.22 13.91
C ASN A 61 -2.73 -13.22 12.95
N PRO A 62 -4.04 -13.52 13.12
CA PRO A 62 -4.77 -14.45 12.25
C PRO A 62 -4.80 -14.02 10.77
N TYR A 63 -4.76 -12.71 10.49
CA TYR A 63 -4.70 -12.21 9.12
C TYR A 63 -3.36 -12.55 8.47
N PHE A 64 -2.26 -12.34 9.18
CA PHE A 64 -0.93 -12.74 8.72
C PHE A 64 -0.85 -14.26 8.55
N ALA A 65 -1.24 -15.04 9.55
CA ALA A 65 -1.21 -16.50 9.52
C ALA A 65 -1.98 -17.07 8.30
N SER A 66 -3.24 -16.67 8.14
CA SER A 66 -4.06 -17.14 7.02
C SER A 66 -3.57 -16.61 5.67
N GLY A 67 -3.18 -15.34 5.61
CA GLY A 67 -2.69 -14.69 4.40
C GLY A 67 -1.40 -15.32 3.89
N TRP A 68 -0.47 -15.62 4.79
CA TRP A 68 0.82 -16.22 4.46
C TRP A 68 0.68 -17.62 3.87
N VAL A 69 -0.07 -18.52 4.54
CA VAL A 69 -0.31 -19.89 4.03
C VAL A 69 -0.96 -19.88 2.65
N LYS A 70 -1.92 -18.97 2.42
CA LYS A 70 -2.56 -18.83 1.12
C LYS A 70 -1.57 -18.34 0.06
N ALA A 71 -0.72 -17.37 0.41
CA ALA A 71 0.31 -16.86 -0.49
C ALA A 71 1.33 -17.94 -0.87
N GLU A 72 1.78 -18.76 0.09
CA GLU A 72 2.66 -19.91 -0.17
C GLU A 72 2.00 -20.91 -1.11
N ALA A 73 0.72 -21.23 -0.88
CA ALA A 73 -0.01 -22.16 -1.73
C ALA A 73 -0.18 -21.62 -3.17
N GLU A 74 -0.53 -20.34 -3.34
CA GLU A 74 -0.64 -19.72 -4.66
C GLU A 74 0.71 -19.59 -5.37
N TRP A 75 1.77 -19.25 -4.63
CA TRP A 75 3.11 -19.18 -5.19
C TRP A 75 3.62 -20.55 -5.67
N ARG A 76 3.33 -21.60 -4.89
CA ARG A 76 3.64 -22.99 -5.27
C ARG A 76 2.91 -23.41 -6.53
N LYS A 77 1.63 -23.06 -6.67
CA LYS A 77 0.85 -23.33 -7.91
C LYS A 77 1.44 -22.66 -9.14
N ARG A 78 2.08 -21.49 -8.98
CA ARG A 78 2.80 -20.79 -10.06
C ARG A 78 4.17 -21.36 -10.42
N GLY A 79 4.60 -22.44 -9.77
CA GLY A 79 5.89 -23.08 -10.04
C GLY A 79 7.08 -22.47 -9.30
N SER A 80 6.85 -21.60 -8.32
CA SER A 80 7.86 -21.15 -7.34
C SER A 80 9.13 -20.52 -7.94
N ARG A 81 9.04 -19.80 -9.07
CA ARG A 81 10.21 -19.17 -9.70
C ARG A 81 10.74 -17.99 -8.90
N VAL A 82 11.85 -18.17 -8.18
CA VAL A 82 12.38 -17.15 -7.26
C VAL A 82 13.14 -16.03 -7.98
N SER A 83 13.95 -16.34 -9.00
CA SER A 83 14.82 -15.34 -9.66
C SER A 83 14.01 -14.16 -10.25
N PRO A 84 14.44 -12.89 -10.03
CA PRO A 84 15.72 -12.47 -9.45
C PRO A 84 15.68 -12.25 -7.92
N LEU A 85 14.62 -12.62 -7.21
CA LEU A 85 14.61 -12.57 -5.74
C LEU A 85 15.66 -13.52 -5.14
N ALA A 86 16.03 -13.25 -3.89
CA ALA A 86 17.04 -14.01 -3.16
C ALA A 86 16.47 -15.24 -2.44
N SER A 87 15.15 -15.28 -2.17
CA SER A 87 14.52 -16.40 -1.45
C SER A 87 13.05 -16.62 -1.82
N PRO A 88 12.52 -17.84 -1.64
CA PRO A 88 11.08 -18.08 -1.70
C PRO A 88 10.27 -17.20 -0.76
N ALA A 89 10.81 -16.87 0.42
CA ALA A 89 10.13 -16.03 1.41
C ALA A 89 9.89 -14.60 0.90
N GLN A 90 10.85 -14.01 0.18
CA GLN A 90 10.65 -12.73 -0.50
C GLN A 90 9.52 -12.82 -1.54
N ALA A 91 9.50 -13.88 -2.36
CA ALA A 91 8.48 -14.05 -3.38
C ALA A 91 7.08 -14.23 -2.77
N VAL A 92 6.99 -15.01 -1.69
CA VAL A 92 5.76 -15.19 -0.92
C VAL A 92 5.33 -13.87 -0.27
N ALA A 93 6.24 -13.04 0.24
CA ALA A 93 5.88 -11.73 0.80
C ALA A 93 5.23 -10.81 -0.26
N VAL A 94 5.76 -10.78 -1.49
CA VAL A 94 5.16 -10.04 -2.61
C VAL A 94 3.80 -10.63 -3.00
N MET A 95 3.71 -11.95 -3.13
CA MET A 95 2.43 -12.63 -3.38
C MET A 95 1.40 -12.28 -2.30
N ALA A 96 1.77 -12.40 -1.03
CA ALA A 96 0.91 -12.13 0.11
C ALA A 96 0.41 -10.68 0.12
N TYR A 97 1.30 -9.71 -0.16
CA TYR A 97 0.93 -8.30 -0.26
C TYR A 97 -0.03 -8.01 -1.41
N THR A 98 0.03 -8.75 -2.52
CA THR A 98 -0.84 -8.49 -3.68
C THR A 98 -2.17 -9.27 -3.65
N MET A 99 -2.38 -10.10 -2.61
CA MET A 99 -3.64 -10.79 -2.37
C MET A 99 -4.65 -9.92 -1.64
N LYS A 100 -5.93 -10.04 -2.03
CA LYS A 100 -7.06 -9.18 -1.61
C LYS A 100 -7.20 -8.97 -0.09
N TYR A 101 -6.81 -9.94 0.72
CA TYR A 101 -7.14 -9.96 2.15
C TYR A 101 -6.05 -9.35 3.05
N LEU A 102 -4.78 -9.42 2.66
CA LEU A 102 -3.68 -9.10 3.57
C LEU A 102 -3.25 -7.64 3.47
N TYR A 103 -3.19 -7.09 2.26
CA TYR A 103 -2.66 -5.75 2.01
C TYR A 103 -3.41 -4.66 2.77
N LYS A 104 -4.72 -4.82 2.99
CA LYS A 104 -5.56 -3.82 3.66
C LYS A 104 -5.19 -3.70 5.13
N GLU A 105 -5.15 -4.83 5.85
CA GLU A 105 -4.79 -4.88 7.27
C GLU A 105 -3.32 -4.54 7.48
N PHE A 106 -2.44 -5.07 6.62
CA PHE A 106 -1.02 -4.75 6.66
C PHE A 106 -0.78 -3.25 6.50
N ASN A 107 -1.31 -2.63 5.44
CA ASN A 107 -1.15 -1.19 5.23
C ASN A 107 -1.82 -0.35 6.32
N ALA A 108 -2.86 -0.86 6.98
CA ALA A 108 -3.44 -0.21 8.16
C ALA A 108 -2.49 -0.18 9.34
N ALA A 109 -1.88 -1.32 9.66
CA ALA A 109 -0.90 -1.41 10.72
C ALA A 109 0.35 -0.57 10.42
N VAL A 110 0.86 -0.61 9.18
CA VAL A 110 2.05 0.16 8.77
C VAL A 110 1.84 1.66 8.93
N ARG A 111 0.63 2.18 8.67
CA ARG A 111 0.32 3.61 8.80
C ARG A 111 0.47 4.16 10.23
N THR A 112 0.37 3.33 11.26
CA THR A 112 0.36 3.77 12.67
C THR A 112 1.50 3.20 13.51
N ALA A 113 2.10 2.08 13.08
CA ALA A 113 3.12 1.37 13.85
C ALA A 113 4.38 2.18 14.16
N GLY A 114 4.66 3.24 13.40
CA GLY A 114 5.80 4.13 13.62
C GLY A 114 5.54 5.29 14.58
N HIS A 115 4.34 5.39 15.14
CA HIS A 115 3.95 6.43 16.09
C HIS A 115 4.84 6.40 17.34
N SER A 116 5.06 5.22 17.94
CA SER A 116 5.92 5.04 19.10
C SER A 116 6.57 3.64 19.14
N ARG A 117 7.64 3.48 19.93
CA ARG A 117 8.28 2.17 20.15
C ARG A 117 7.31 1.16 20.77
N GLN A 118 6.42 1.62 21.65
CA GLN A 118 5.41 0.77 22.29
C GLN A 118 4.37 0.28 21.28
N GLU A 119 3.90 1.17 20.38
CA GLU A 119 2.97 0.82 19.31
C GLU A 119 3.59 -0.25 18.39
N TYR A 120 4.83 -0.02 17.93
CA TYR A 120 5.57 -1.00 17.13
C TYR A 120 5.74 -2.35 17.85
N ARG A 121 6.16 -2.34 19.12
CA ARG A 121 6.43 -3.57 19.86
C ARG A 121 5.15 -4.38 20.09
N ASN A 122 4.09 -3.71 20.54
CA ASN A 122 2.91 -4.36 21.10
C ASN A 122 1.81 -4.61 20.08
N ASN A 123 1.69 -3.78 19.04
CA ASN A 123 0.54 -3.81 18.13
C ASN A 123 0.93 -4.12 16.67
N PHE A 124 2.20 -3.93 16.28
CA PHE A 124 2.64 -4.24 14.91
C PHE A 124 3.04 -5.70 14.77
N HIS A 125 2.09 -6.58 14.48
CA HIS A 125 2.33 -8.02 14.26
C HIS A 125 2.47 -8.38 12.77
N PHE A 126 3.17 -7.53 12.01
CA PHE A 126 3.54 -7.75 10.61
C PHE A 126 5.04 -7.46 10.36
N LYS A 127 5.89 -7.60 11.37
CA LYS A 127 7.35 -7.38 11.31
C LYS A 127 7.99 -8.25 10.24
N THR A 128 7.58 -9.51 10.17
CA THR A 128 8.07 -10.47 9.18
C THR A 128 7.72 -10.05 7.75
N LEU A 129 6.44 -9.76 7.50
CA LEU A 129 5.96 -9.33 6.19
C LEU A 129 6.61 -7.99 5.79
N HIS A 130 6.71 -7.04 6.71
CA HIS A 130 7.32 -5.74 6.44
C HIS A 130 8.79 -5.89 6.05
N PHE A 131 9.56 -6.67 6.80
CA PHE A 131 10.96 -6.91 6.50
C PHE A 131 11.14 -7.58 5.14
N LEU A 132 10.49 -8.72 4.92
CA LEU A 132 10.66 -9.49 3.68
C LEU A 132 10.16 -8.74 2.46
N LEU A 133 9.11 -7.92 2.60
CA LEU A 133 8.63 -7.09 1.51
C LEU A 133 9.63 -5.97 1.21
N THR A 134 10.16 -5.25 2.21
CA THR A 134 11.20 -4.23 1.99
C THR A 134 12.44 -4.83 1.33
N ASP A 135 12.93 -5.95 1.85
CA ASP A 135 14.10 -6.68 1.34
C ASP A 135 13.87 -7.19 -0.10
N ALA A 136 12.68 -7.71 -0.41
CA ALA A 136 12.31 -8.09 -1.77
C ALA A 136 12.32 -6.89 -2.73
N LEU A 137 11.82 -5.72 -2.32
CA LEU A 137 11.87 -4.53 -3.17
C LEU A 137 13.31 -4.05 -3.41
N GLU A 138 14.19 -4.15 -2.41
CA GLU A 138 15.61 -3.86 -2.59
C GLU A 138 16.26 -4.81 -3.62
N THR A 139 16.08 -6.13 -3.46
CA THR A 139 16.58 -7.12 -4.43
C THR A 139 16.06 -6.87 -5.84
N LEU A 140 14.75 -6.66 -6.01
CA LEU A 140 14.16 -6.37 -7.33
C LEU A 140 14.67 -5.06 -7.90
N ARG A 141 14.88 -4.04 -7.08
CA ARG A 141 15.39 -2.74 -7.54
C ARG A 141 16.78 -2.89 -8.14
N HIS A 142 17.65 -3.68 -7.51
CA HIS A 142 18.97 -3.98 -8.04
C HIS A 142 18.87 -4.75 -9.37
N ALA A 143 18.03 -5.78 -9.43
CA ALA A 143 17.82 -6.56 -10.66
C ALA A 143 17.22 -5.72 -11.82
N GLN A 144 16.46 -4.67 -11.49
CA GLN A 144 15.83 -3.75 -12.45
C GLN A 144 16.68 -2.50 -12.72
N ASN A 145 17.96 -2.49 -12.35
CA ASN A 145 18.89 -1.37 -12.56
C ASN A 145 18.43 -0.03 -11.94
N GLY A 146 17.58 -0.07 -10.91
CA GLY A 146 17.11 1.11 -10.21
C GLY A 146 16.37 2.13 -11.08
N GLN A 147 15.66 1.67 -12.11
CA GLN A 147 14.92 2.54 -13.03
C GLN A 147 13.81 3.34 -12.33
N CYS A 148 13.60 4.56 -12.83
CA CYS A 148 12.45 5.36 -12.44
C CYS A 148 11.27 5.08 -13.39
N HIS A 149 10.06 5.01 -12.85
CA HIS A 149 8.86 4.68 -13.62
C HIS A 149 7.77 5.75 -13.46
N ARG A 150 6.95 5.93 -14.50
CA ARG A 150 5.68 6.66 -14.41
C ARG A 150 4.56 5.67 -14.18
N VAL A 151 3.87 5.81 -13.05
CA VAL A 151 2.83 4.89 -12.61
C VAL A 151 1.59 5.64 -12.15
N PHE A 152 0.49 4.89 -12.02
CA PHE A 152 -0.83 5.43 -11.71
C PHE A 152 -1.45 4.69 -10.53
N ARG A 153 -2.20 5.42 -9.72
CA ARG A 153 -3.02 4.84 -8.64
C ARG A 153 -4.37 5.52 -8.59
N GLY A 154 -5.43 4.74 -8.80
CA GLY A 154 -6.80 5.17 -8.56
C GLY A 154 -7.23 4.85 -7.13
N VAL A 155 -7.97 5.76 -6.52
CA VAL A 155 -8.56 5.58 -5.18
C VAL A 155 -10.04 5.91 -5.25
N ARG A 156 -10.85 5.02 -4.67
CA ARG A 156 -12.30 5.17 -4.52
C ARG A 156 -12.63 5.69 -3.12
N ASP A 157 -13.70 6.47 -3.02
CA ASP A 157 -14.30 6.96 -1.77
C ASP A 157 -13.41 7.90 -0.93
N VAL A 158 -12.21 8.23 -1.43
CA VAL A 158 -11.24 9.10 -0.77
C VAL A 158 -10.75 10.18 -1.73
N ARG A 159 -10.89 11.43 -1.31
CA ARG A 159 -10.34 12.60 -1.98
C ARG A 159 -9.15 13.14 -1.21
N PHE A 160 -7.96 13.05 -1.81
CA PHE A 160 -6.77 13.61 -1.18
C PHE A 160 -6.64 15.10 -1.43
N GLN A 161 -6.18 15.83 -0.40
CA GLN A 161 -5.84 17.25 -0.50
C GLN A 161 -4.34 17.43 -0.48
N ALA A 162 -3.84 18.25 -1.41
CA ALA A 162 -2.41 18.55 -1.52
C ALA A 162 -2.21 19.94 -2.11
N ARG A 163 -1.04 20.52 -1.89
CA ARG A 163 -0.63 21.79 -2.50
C ARG A 163 0.56 21.57 -3.43
N ARG A 164 0.59 22.28 -4.57
CA ARG A 164 1.78 22.26 -5.44
C ARG A 164 3.00 22.70 -4.63
N GLY A 165 4.11 21.98 -4.76
CA GLY A 165 5.34 22.20 -4.00
C GLY A 165 5.40 21.46 -2.66
N GLN A 166 4.28 20.94 -2.15
CA GLN A 166 4.25 20.19 -0.90
C GLN A 166 5.10 18.91 -1.02
N ARG A 167 5.88 18.62 0.03
CA ARG A 167 6.58 17.35 0.19
C ARG A 167 5.68 16.38 0.95
N ILE A 168 5.54 15.16 0.42
CA ILE A 168 4.67 14.12 0.97
C ILE A 168 5.35 12.77 0.94
N ARG A 169 4.77 11.82 1.66
CA ARG A 169 5.11 10.40 1.65
C ARG A 169 3.82 9.60 1.85
N PHE A 170 3.70 8.45 1.20
CA PHE A 170 2.50 7.62 1.39
C PHE A 170 2.46 6.94 2.77
N GLY A 171 3.64 6.69 3.37
CA GLY A 171 3.79 6.12 4.71
C GLY A 171 3.56 4.62 4.80
N GLN A 172 2.82 4.05 3.86
CA GLN A 172 2.61 2.62 3.70
C GLN A 172 3.14 2.15 2.34
N PHE A 173 3.28 0.83 2.18
CA PHE A 173 3.43 0.24 0.87
C PHE A 173 2.25 0.66 -0.02
N THR A 174 2.56 1.11 -1.22
CA THR A 174 1.58 1.75 -2.10
C THR A 174 1.59 1.09 -3.46
N SER A 175 0.58 0.26 -3.71
CA SER A 175 0.34 -0.35 -5.01
C SER A 175 -0.01 0.69 -6.05
N THR A 176 0.67 0.62 -7.19
CA THR A 176 0.42 1.43 -8.38
C THR A 176 0.43 0.52 -9.61
N SER A 177 0.03 1.04 -10.77
CA SER A 177 0.05 0.30 -12.03
C SER A 177 0.80 1.09 -13.10
N LEU A 178 1.49 0.38 -13.99
CA LEU A 178 2.01 0.94 -15.24
C LEU A 178 0.89 1.39 -16.19
N SER A 179 -0.33 0.87 -16.04
CA SER A 179 -1.50 1.27 -16.83
C SER A 179 -2.42 2.18 -16.04
N LYS A 180 -2.73 3.33 -16.62
CA LYS A 180 -3.71 4.26 -16.06
C LYS A 180 -5.11 3.64 -16.05
N GLU A 181 -5.46 2.89 -17.09
CA GLU A 181 -6.75 2.24 -17.26
C GLU A 181 -6.97 1.19 -16.17
N VAL A 182 -5.94 0.38 -15.88
CA VAL A 182 -5.95 -0.55 -14.74
C VAL A 182 -6.11 0.20 -13.42
N ALA A 183 -5.31 1.24 -13.18
CA ALA A 183 -5.39 2.03 -11.95
C ALA A 183 -6.78 2.63 -11.72
N GLN A 184 -7.46 3.08 -12.78
CA GLN A 184 -8.81 3.66 -12.70
C GLN A 184 -9.90 2.66 -12.31
N LYS A 185 -9.70 1.35 -12.51
CA LYS A 185 -10.62 0.30 -12.03
C LYS A 185 -10.70 0.27 -10.50
N TYR A 186 -9.64 0.68 -9.81
CA TYR A 186 -9.59 0.77 -8.35
C TYR A 186 -10.24 2.04 -7.80
N GLY A 187 -10.50 3.04 -8.63
CA GLY A 187 -11.22 4.26 -8.25
C GLY A 187 -10.81 5.48 -9.06
N THR A 188 -11.67 6.50 -9.05
CA THR A 188 -11.45 7.74 -9.80
C THR A 188 -11.66 9.02 -8.98
N ASP A 189 -11.98 8.90 -7.69
CA ASP A 189 -12.17 10.05 -6.79
C ASP A 189 -10.86 10.78 -6.53
N THR A 190 -9.78 10.00 -6.35
CA THR A 190 -8.41 10.50 -6.54
C THR A 190 -7.66 9.65 -7.55
N ILE A 191 -6.99 10.28 -8.51
CA ILE A 191 -6.02 9.63 -9.38
C ILE A 191 -4.64 10.24 -9.11
N PHE A 192 -3.71 9.41 -8.67
CA PHE A 192 -2.30 9.76 -8.59
C PHE A 192 -1.60 9.41 -9.90
N GLU A 193 -0.75 10.32 -10.34
CA GLU A 193 0.24 10.10 -11.38
C GLU A 193 1.61 10.33 -10.76
N VAL A 194 2.42 9.27 -10.67
CA VAL A 194 3.62 9.27 -9.85
C VAL A 194 4.82 8.97 -10.74
N HIS A 195 5.80 9.87 -10.74
CA HIS A 195 7.14 9.58 -11.22
C HIS A 195 7.99 9.16 -10.02
N MET A 196 8.25 7.86 -9.89
CA MET A 196 8.94 7.25 -8.75
C MET A 196 10.30 6.66 -9.16
N CYS A 197 11.20 6.45 -8.20
CA CYS A 197 12.55 5.92 -8.41
C CYS A 197 12.98 4.86 -7.37
N HIS A 198 12.16 4.62 -6.34
CA HIS A 198 12.42 3.59 -5.33
C HIS A 198 11.38 2.46 -5.33
N GLY A 199 10.20 2.66 -5.93
CA GLY A 199 9.30 1.56 -6.24
C GLY A 199 9.80 0.67 -7.39
N VAL A 200 9.34 -0.57 -7.40
CA VAL A 200 9.81 -1.62 -8.32
C VAL A 200 8.66 -2.38 -8.96
N ASP A 201 8.88 -2.88 -10.18
CA ASP A 201 7.92 -3.73 -10.87
C ASP A 201 7.85 -5.08 -10.16
N ILE A 202 6.65 -5.45 -9.72
CA ILE A 202 6.40 -6.72 -9.01
C ILE A 202 5.48 -7.64 -9.81
N GLN A 203 5.18 -7.33 -11.07
CA GLN A 203 4.21 -8.04 -11.91
C GLN A 203 4.48 -9.56 -11.97
N ALA A 204 5.75 -9.97 -12.06
CA ALA A 204 6.13 -11.39 -12.12
C ALA A 204 5.82 -12.16 -10.83
N PHE A 205 5.76 -11.46 -9.70
CA PHE A 205 5.59 -12.02 -8.36
C PHE A 205 4.21 -11.71 -7.76
N SER A 206 3.40 -10.87 -8.41
CA SER A 206 2.07 -10.49 -7.94
C SER A 206 1.02 -11.57 -8.20
N TYR A 207 -0.02 -11.60 -7.35
CA TYR A 207 -1.16 -12.51 -7.45
C TYR A 207 -1.89 -12.40 -8.81
N ASP A 208 -2.02 -11.19 -9.33
CA ASP A 208 -2.65 -10.91 -10.62
C ASP A 208 -1.71 -10.05 -11.49
N PRO A 209 -1.03 -10.63 -12.49
CA PRO A 209 -0.08 -9.91 -13.33
C PRO A 209 -0.78 -8.93 -14.27
N SER A 210 -2.09 -9.09 -14.51
CA SER A 210 -2.85 -8.15 -15.36
C SER A 210 -2.94 -6.76 -14.74
N ASN A 211 -2.68 -6.64 -13.43
CA ASN A 211 -2.61 -5.35 -12.75
C ASN A 211 -1.34 -4.56 -13.09
N ARG A 212 -0.33 -5.18 -13.71
CA ARG A 212 0.96 -4.53 -14.05
C ARG A 212 1.50 -3.73 -12.87
N GLU A 213 1.49 -4.40 -11.72
CA GLU A 213 1.64 -3.76 -10.42
C GLU A 213 3.08 -3.35 -10.16
N VAL A 214 3.24 -2.12 -9.70
CA VAL A 214 4.52 -1.56 -9.28
C VAL A 214 4.34 -1.06 -7.85
N LEU A 215 5.23 -1.47 -6.96
CA LEU A 215 5.07 -1.25 -5.53
C LEU A 215 6.02 -0.19 -5.03
N ILE A 216 5.48 0.89 -4.47
CA ILE A 216 6.24 1.96 -3.83
C ILE A 216 6.48 1.60 -2.35
N PRO A 217 7.73 1.63 -1.85
CA PRO A 217 8.02 1.40 -0.45
C PRO A 217 7.54 2.56 0.45
N PRO A 218 7.31 2.32 1.75
CA PRO A 218 6.75 3.33 2.65
C PRO A 218 7.64 4.58 2.79
N PHE A 219 8.94 4.46 2.55
CA PHE A 219 9.95 5.50 2.78
C PHE A 219 10.24 6.41 1.57
N GLU A 220 9.65 6.17 0.38
CA GLU A 220 9.88 7.04 -0.78
C GLU A 220 9.17 8.39 -0.60
N THR A 221 9.91 9.49 -0.78
CA THR A 221 9.39 10.85 -0.63
C THR A 221 9.10 11.48 -1.99
N PHE A 222 8.06 12.31 -2.04
CA PHE A 222 7.61 12.94 -3.27
C PHE A 222 7.37 14.43 -3.08
N LYS A 223 7.61 15.19 -4.15
CA LYS A 223 7.11 16.56 -4.31
C LYS A 223 5.84 16.55 -5.16
N VAL A 224 4.81 17.25 -4.69
CA VAL A 224 3.59 17.49 -5.45
C VAL A 224 3.89 18.49 -6.56
N THR A 225 3.79 18.06 -7.82
CA THR A 225 4.12 18.88 -8.99
C THR A 225 2.90 19.55 -9.60
N LYS A 226 1.73 18.92 -9.49
CA LYS A 226 0.46 19.42 -10.03
C LYS A 226 -0.71 18.86 -9.22
N VAL A 227 -1.73 19.68 -9.01
CA VAL A 227 -3.03 19.28 -8.47
C VAL A 227 -4.10 19.86 -9.38
N THR A 228 -5.05 19.04 -9.82
CA THR A 228 -6.20 19.50 -10.62
C THR A 228 -7.48 18.87 -10.09
N HIS A 229 -8.57 19.62 -10.14
CA HIS A 229 -9.89 19.16 -9.76
C HIS A 229 -10.81 19.14 -10.98
N ASN A 230 -11.64 18.11 -11.10
CA ASN A 230 -12.72 18.03 -12.08
C ASN A 230 -13.99 17.58 -11.35
N GLY A 231 -14.87 18.54 -11.03
CA GLY A 231 -15.97 18.32 -10.11
C GLY A 231 -15.47 17.80 -8.76
N GLN A 232 -15.97 16.65 -8.33
CA GLN A 232 -15.56 16.00 -7.08
C GLN A 232 -14.29 15.15 -7.21
N LYS A 233 -13.74 14.97 -8.41
CA LYS A 233 -12.54 14.16 -8.67
C LYS A 233 -11.27 15.00 -8.56
N THR A 234 -10.21 14.41 -7.99
CA THR A 234 -8.91 15.06 -7.82
C THR A 234 -7.82 14.26 -8.53
N ARG A 235 -6.93 14.98 -9.23
CA ARG A 235 -5.72 14.39 -9.81
C ARG A 235 -4.49 15.03 -9.19
N ILE A 236 -3.55 14.22 -8.73
CA ILE A 236 -2.33 14.66 -8.06
C ILE A 236 -1.14 14.06 -8.79
N SER A 237 -0.24 14.93 -9.28
CA SER A 237 1.02 14.51 -9.90
C SER A 237 2.15 14.63 -8.89
N LEU A 238 2.93 13.56 -8.75
CA LEU A 238 4.02 13.42 -7.78
C LEU A 238 5.33 13.14 -8.51
N ARG A 239 6.43 13.70 -8.01
CA ARG A 239 7.79 13.39 -8.48
C ARG A 239 8.66 12.98 -7.29
N SER A 240 9.37 11.87 -7.41
CA SER A 240 10.29 11.36 -6.40
C SER A 240 11.35 12.40 -6.03
N THR A 241 11.67 12.47 -4.75
CA THR A 241 12.70 13.35 -4.19
C THR A 241 13.74 12.59 -3.35
N GLY A 242 13.75 11.25 -3.42
CA GLY A 242 14.61 10.38 -2.61
C GLY A 242 13.85 9.69 -1.47
N THR A 243 14.56 9.23 -0.44
CA THR A 243 13.97 8.46 0.68
C THR A 243 14.05 9.20 2.00
N PHE A 244 13.18 8.81 2.93
CA PHE A 244 13.21 9.23 4.33
C PHE A 244 12.64 8.11 5.20
N SER A 245 13.36 7.77 6.27
CA SER A 245 12.87 6.88 7.32
C SER A 245 13.11 7.52 8.68
N LYS A 246 12.10 7.47 9.54
CA LYS A 246 12.23 7.77 10.97
C LYS A 246 12.85 6.57 11.71
N HIS A 247 12.62 5.37 11.20
CA HIS A 247 12.98 4.10 11.82
C HIS A 247 14.13 3.43 11.07
N ASN A 248 15.05 2.81 11.81
CA ASN A 248 16.07 1.93 11.23
C ASN A 248 16.40 0.80 12.21
N CYS A 249 16.24 -0.44 11.75
CA CYS A 249 16.52 -1.64 12.53
C CYS A 249 15.77 -1.69 13.87
N THR A 250 14.53 -1.19 13.91
CA THR A 250 13.73 -0.96 15.14
C THR A 250 13.40 -2.22 15.91
N TRP A 251 13.47 -3.37 15.22
CA TRP A 251 13.26 -4.67 15.84
C TRP A 251 14.40 -5.10 16.77
N LEU A 252 15.64 -4.76 16.43
CA LEU A 252 16.84 -5.04 17.22
C LEU A 252 16.90 -4.14 18.47
#